data_AF-A0A0Q9ABG6-F1
#
_entry.id   AF-A0A0Q9ABG6-F1
#
_cell.length_a   1.000
_cell.length_b   1.000
_cell.length_c   1.000
_cell.angle_alpha   90.00
_cell.angle_beta   90.00
_cell.angle_gamma   90.00
#
_symmetry.space_group_name_H-M   'P 1'
#
loop_
_entity.id
_entity.type
_entity.pdbx_description
1 polymer ?
#
loop_
_entity_poly.entity_id
_entity_poly.type
_entity_poly.pdbx_seq_one_letter_code
_entity_poly.pdbx_strand_id
1 'polypeptide(L)' 'MWRSLHPDVREYSWFSRPGDNGFRLDCVYAGPDLAQRIRFCAFDHAPCLAGETDHSGLVPVVSD' A
#
# COMPACT_ATOMS: atom_id res chain seq x y z
N MET A 1 8.87 0.56 -2.28
CA MET A 1 8.24 1.49 -3.22
C MET A 1 7.30 2.47 -2.52
N TRP A 2 6.20 2.06 -1.90
CA TRP A 2 5.30 3.02 -1.22
C TRP A 2 6.03 4.00 -0.28
N ARG A 3 6.94 3.49 0.57
CA ARG A 3 7.68 4.32 1.54
C ARG A 3 8.68 5.30 0.91
N SER A 4 9.21 5.04 -0.29
CA SER A 4 10.11 5.98 -0.96
C SER A 4 9.34 7.17 -1.56
N LEU A 5 8.05 7.01 -1.83
CA LEU A 5 7.18 8.08 -2.31
C LEU A 5 6.43 8.80 -1.16
N HIS A 6 6.28 8.13 -0.02
CA HIS A 6 5.54 8.62 1.16
C HIS A 6 6.39 8.45 2.44
N PRO A 7 7.50 9.20 2.59
CA PRO A 7 8.45 9.00 3.68
C PRO A 7 7.80 9.19 5.05
N ASP A 8 7.01 10.24 5.20
CA ASP A 8 6.48 10.70 6.49
C ASP A 8 5.02 10.31 6.73
N VAL A 9 4.38 9.64 5.77
CA VAL A 9 2.97 9.27 5.86
C VAL A 9 2.81 8.01 6.70
N ARG A 10 1.82 8.03 7.60
CA ARG A 10 1.33 6.85 8.30
C ARG A 10 0.01 6.42 7.67
N GLU A 11 0.04 5.28 7.01
CA GLU A 11 -1.11 4.65 6.35
C GLU A 11 -1.01 3.13 6.57
N TYR A 12 -2.16 2.47 6.67
CA TYR A 12 -2.26 1.06 7.05
C TYR A 12 -2.79 0.23 5.89
N SER A 13 -2.25 -0.96 5.70
CA SER A 13 -2.70 -1.89 4.68
C SER A 13 -3.70 -2.91 5.23
N TRP A 14 -3.74 -3.09 6.55
CA TRP A 14 -4.59 -4.07 7.22
C TRP A 14 -5.22 -3.49 8.49
N PHE A 15 -6.45 -3.89 8.78
CA PHE A 15 -7.15 -3.55 10.01
C PHE A 15 -7.72 -4.77 10.72
N SER A 16 -7.42 -4.92 12.03
CA SER A 16 -7.90 -6.06 12.82
C SER A 16 -9.41 -6.03 13.02
N ARG A 17 -10.08 -7.16 12.80
CA ARG A 17 -11.51 -7.34 13.10
C ARG A 17 -11.72 -8.58 13.99
N PRO A 18 -12.19 -8.42 15.24
CA PRO A 18 -12.43 -7.17 15.99
C PRO A 18 -11.13 -6.47 16.43
N GLY A 19 -11.20 -5.18 16.78
CA GLY A 19 -10.12 -4.47 17.48
C GLY A 19 -9.64 -3.16 16.84
N ASP A 20 -10.00 -2.89 15.58
CA ASP A 20 -9.71 -1.63 14.85
C ASP A 20 -8.24 -1.16 14.90
N ASN A 21 -7.30 -2.10 15.00
CA ASN A 21 -5.88 -1.80 14.99
C ASN A 21 -5.38 -1.76 13.55
N GLY A 22 -4.74 -0.66 13.16
CA GLY A 22 -4.11 -0.51 11.85
C GLY A 22 -2.66 -0.98 11.84
N PHE A 23 -2.31 -1.81 10.86
CA PHE A 23 -0.94 -2.23 10.59
C PHE A 23 -0.60 -2.05 9.11
N ARG A 24 0.68 -1.81 8.82
CA ARG A 24 1.18 -1.77 7.44
C ARG A 24 2.06 -2.98 7.18
N LEU A 25 1.42 -4.02 6.65
CA LEU A 25 2.01 -5.34 6.45
C LEU A 25 2.43 -5.53 4.99
N ASP A 26 1.65 -4.97 4.06
CA ASP A 26 1.84 -5.14 2.63
C ASP A 26 2.93 -4.19 2.12
N CYS A 27 3.88 -4.75 1.37
CA CYS A 27 5.04 -4.04 0.84
C CYS A 27 5.31 -4.41 -0.61
N VAL A 28 5.71 -3.43 -1.41
CA VAL A 28 6.28 -3.64 -2.74
C VAL A 28 7.73 -3.19 -2.72
N TYR A 29 8.64 -4.11 -3.07
CA TYR A 29 10.05 -3.85 -3.32
C TYR A 29 10.31 -3.88 -4.83
N ALA A 30 11.29 -3.10 -5.29
CA ALA A 30 11.72 -3.09 -6.68
C ALA A 30 13.23 -2.84 -6.76
N GLY A 31 13.88 -3.40 -7.78
CA GLY A 31 15.26 -3.06 -8.12
C GLY A 31 15.36 -1.62 -8.66
N PRO A 32 16.57 -1.03 -8.70
CA PRO A 32 16.77 0.37 -9.04
C PRO A 32 16.11 0.81 -10.36
N ASP A 33 16.29 0.02 -11.43
CA ASP A 33 15.78 0.36 -12.77
C ASP A 33 14.25 0.42 -12.80
N LEU A 34 13.57 -0.52 -12.13
CA LEU A 34 12.11 -0.51 -12.02
C LEU A 34 11.62 0.55 -11.03
N ALA A 35 12.37 0.77 -9.95
CA ALA A 35 12.02 1.78 -8.94
C ALA A 35 11.97 3.20 -9.55
N GLN A 36 12.86 3.51 -10.50
CA GLN A 36 12.88 4.80 -11.22
C GLN A 36 11.65 4.99 -12.12
N ARG A 37 11.02 3.89 -12.56
CA ARG A 37 9.83 3.90 -13.41
C ARG A 37 8.51 3.92 -12.63
N ILE A 38 8.54 3.61 -11.33
CA ILE A 38 7.35 3.67 -10.48
C ILE A 38 7.19 5.09 -9.94
N ARG A 39 6.27 5.85 -10.55
CA ARG A 39 5.96 7.23 -10.15
C ARG A 39 4.82 7.34 -9.16
N PHE A 40 3.99 6.29 -9.05
CA PHE A 40 2.85 6.25 -8.15
C PHE A 40 2.80 4.90 -7.44
N CYS A 41 2.46 4.89 -6.15
CA CYS A 41 2.27 3.67 -5.36
C CYS A 41 1.36 3.97 -4.17
N ALA A 42 0.13 3.47 -4.18
CA ALA A 42 -0.88 3.81 -3.16
C ALA A 42 -1.62 2.57 -2.68
N PHE A 43 -2.30 2.69 -1.53
CA PHE A 43 -3.26 1.69 -1.09
C PHE A 43 -4.63 1.97 -1.70
N ASP A 44 -5.25 0.96 -2.29
CA ASP A 44 -6.67 0.94 -2.59
C ASP A 44 -7.41 0.35 -1.38
N HIS A 45 -8.08 1.23 -0.64
CA HIS A 45 -8.85 0.86 0.53
C HIS A 45 -10.27 0.37 0.20
N ALA A 46 -10.74 0.45 -1.05
CA ALA A 46 -12.12 0.17 -1.39
C ALA A 46 -12.58 -1.25 -0.98
N PRO A 47 -11.81 -2.33 -1.24
CA PRO A 47 -12.20 -3.68 -0.81
C PRO A 47 -12.25 -3.84 0.72
N CYS A 48 -11.32 -3.18 1.42
CA CYS A 48 -11.30 -3.17 2.88
C CYS A 48 -12.54 -2.49 3.45
N LEU A 49 -12.88 -1.30 2.94
CA LEU A 49 -14.03 -0.50 3.36
C LEU A 49 -15.36 -1.15 3.00
N ALA A 50 -15.41 -1.90 1.90
CA ALA A 50 -16.57 -2.71 1.51
C ALA A 50 -16.75 -3.96 2.38
N GLY A 51 -15.75 -4.31 3.21
CA GLY A 51 -15.80 -5.49 4.08
C GLY A 51 -15.47 -6.80 3.37
N GLU A 52 -14.97 -6.75 2.14
CA GLU A 52 -14.65 -7.92 1.31
C GLU A 52 -13.35 -8.61 1.76
N THR A 53 -12.48 -7.83 2.40
CA THR A 53 -11.22 -8.26 3.02
C THR A 53 -10.89 -7.34 4.20
N ASP A 54 -9.97 -7.76 5.04
CA ASP A 54 -9.32 -6.96 6.08
C ASP A 54 -8.07 -6.22 5.57
N HIS A 55 -7.65 -6.47 4.32
CA HIS A 55 -6.54 -5.81 3.65
C HIS A 55 -6.98 -4.78 2.60
N SER A 56 -6.11 -3.81 2.36
CA SER A 56 -6.16 -2.86 1.25
C SER A 56 -5.21 -3.34 0.15
N GLY A 57 -5.55 -3.09 -1.12
CA GLY A 57 -4.67 -3.45 -2.24
C GLY A 57 -3.48 -2.49 -2.33
N LEU A 58 -2.24 -2.98 -2.41
CA LEU A 58 -1.08 -2.13 -2.66
C LEU A 58 -0.76 -2.05 -4.15
N VAL A 59 -0.91 -0.86 -4.74
CA VAL A 59 -0.89 -0.66 -6.19
C VAL A 59 0.26 0.26 -6.62
N PRO A 60 1.41 -0.28 -7.07
CA PRO A 60 2.43 0.48 -7.79
C PRO A 60 2.04 0.65 -9.27
N VAL A 61 2.25 1.84 -9.84
CA VAL A 61 2.07 2.11 -11.26
C VAL A 61 3.42 2.32 -11.90
N VAL A 62 3.74 1.49 -12.90
CA VAL A 62 4.95 1.59 -13.71
C VAL A 62 4.65 2.48 -14.91
N SER A 63 5.49 3.48 -15.12
CA SER A 63 5.49 4.30 -16.33
C SER A 63 6.53 3.78 -17.32
N ASP A 64 6.24 3.96 -18.61
CA ASP A 64 7.20 3.73 -19.68
C ASP A 64 8.22 4.86 -19.80
#